data_AF-A0A355AEX4-F1
#
_entry.id   AF-A0A355AEX4-F1
#
_cell.length_a   1.000
_cell.length_b   1.000
_cell.length_c   1.000
_cell.angle_alpha   90.00
_cell.angle_beta   90.00
_cell.angle_gamma   90.00
#
_symmetry.space_group_name_H-M   'P 1'
#
loop_
_entity.id
_entity.type
_entity.pdbx_description
1 polymer ?
#
loop_
_entity_poly.entity_id
_entity_poly.type
_entity_poly.pdbx_seq_one_letter_code
_entity_poly.pdbx_strand_id
1 'polypeptide(L)'
;MPRKNIQHIRLKTKDSTFRTQNFEHENFVAGISPYLRGPYSTMYVRRPWTIRQYAGFSTAEESNAFYRRNLAAGQKGLSVAFDLATHRGYDSDHERVQGDVGKAGV
;
A
#
# COMPACT_ATOMS: atom_id res chain seq x y z
N MET A 1 8.18 -13.93 -18.85
CA MET A 1 8.15 -12.75 -19.75
C MET A 1 9.21 -11.75 -19.30
N PRO A 2 10.09 -11.25 -20.20
CA PRO A 2 11.06 -10.22 -19.84
C PRO A 2 10.34 -8.91 -19.51
N ARG A 3 10.72 -8.23 -18.42
CA ARG A 3 10.16 -6.90 -18.07
C ARG A 3 10.52 -5.91 -19.18
N LYS A 4 9.50 -5.31 -19.80
CA LYS A 4 9.70 -4.21 -20.76
C LYS A 4 10.23 -2.98 -20.02
N ASN A 5 11.25 -2.33 -20.59
CA ASN A 5 11.76 -1.06 -20.07
C ASN A 5 10.71 0.04 -20.30
N ILE A 6 10.28 0.71 -19.23
CA ILE A 6 9.22 1.74 -19.26
C ILE A 6 9.77 3.17 -19.36
N GLN A 7 11.07 3.38 -19.19
CA GLN A 7 11.68 4.72 -19.15
C GLN A 7 11.61 5.46 -20.50
N HIS A 8 11.45 4.73 -21.61
CA HIS A 8 11.46 5.28 -22.96
C HIS A 8 10.13 5.11 -23.72
N ILE A 9 9.01 4.97 -22.99
CA ILE A 9 7.69 4.92 -23.61
C ILE A 9 7.35 6.30 -24.19
N ARG A 10 7.33 6.41 -25.51
CA ARG A 10 6.86 7.61 -26.21
C ARG A 10 5.34 7.57 -26.35
N LEU A 11 4.65 8.50 -25.70
CA LEU A 11 3.22 8.71 -25.89
C LEU A 11 3.01 9.52 -27.16
N LYS A 12 2.23 8.99 -28.12
CA LYS A 12 1.83 9.76 -29.30
C LYS A 12 0.75 10.77 -28.91
N THR A 13 0.96 12.05 -29.19
CA THR A 13 -0.05 13.10 -29.05
C THR A 13 -0.98 13.08 -30.27
N LYS A 14 -2.22 12.61 -30.08
CA LYS A 14 -3.37 12.67 -31.02
C LYS A 14 -3.03 12.45 -32.51
N ASP A 15 -2.95 11.19 -32.95
CA ASP A 15 -3.25 10.87 -34.35
C ASP A 15 -4.78 10.92 -34.51
N SER A 16 -5.27 11.71 -35.47
CA SER A 16 -6.69 11.87 -35.82
C SER A 16 -7.32 10.62 -36.44
N THR A 17 -6.55 9.55 -36.60
CA THR A 17 -7.02 8.22 -37.01
C THR A 17 -6.89 7.27 -35.82
N PHE A 18 -7.88 7.30 -34.92
CA PHE A 18 -7.97 6.34 -33.82
C PHE A 18 -8.23 4.95 -34.41
N ARG A 19 -7.17 4.21 -34.73
CA ARG A 19 -7.28 2.79 -35.07
C ARG A 19 -7.56 2.03 -33.78
N THR A 20 -8.73 1.42 -33.68
CA THR A 20 -9.03 0.41 -32.66
C THR A 20 -8.07 -0.76 -32.88
N GLN A 21 -6.95 -0.76 -32.17
CA GLN A 21 -6.10 -1.93 -32.08
C GLN A 21 -6.72 -2.87 -31.05
N ASN A 22 -7.15 -4.05 -31.48
CA ASN A 22 -7.60 -5.07 -30.55
C ASN A 22 -6.38 -5.70 -29.88
N PHE A 23 -6.34 -5.65 -28.55
CA PHE A 23 -5.32 -6.32 -27.77
C PHE A 23 -5.81 -7.67 -27.24
N GLU A 24 -4.92 -8.67 -27.19
CA GLU A 24 -5.24 -10.03 -26.70
C GLU A 24 -5.88 -10.03 -25.30
N HIS A 25 -5.55 -9.04 -24.46
CA HIS A 25 -5.99 -8.97 -23.08
C HIS A 25 -7.36 -8.32 -22.85
N GLU A 26 -8.03 -7.85 -23.92
CA GLU A 26 -9.32 -7.16 -23.81
C GLU A 26 -10.44 -8.07 -23.29
N ASN A 27 -10.37 -9.37 -23.60
CA ASN A 27 -11.39 -10.36 -23.23
C ASN A 27 -11.18 -10.99 -21.84
N PHE A 28 -10.20 -10.51 -21.08
CA PHE A 28 -9.88 -11.11 -19.79
C PHE A 28 -10.95 -10.72 -18.76
N VAL A 29 -11.19 -11.60 -17.79
CA VAL A 29 -12.13 -11.37 -16.69
C VAL A 29 -11.38 -11.33 -15.35
N ALA A 30 -11.94 -10.64 -14.37
CA ALA A 30 -11.37 -10.59 -13.03
C ALA A 30 -11.49 -11.95 -12.32
N GLY A 31 -10.55 -12.27 -11.42
CA GLY A 31 -10.58 -13.51 -10.65
C GLY A 31 -10.14 -14.78 -11.40
N ILE A 32 -9.70 -14.65 -12.66
CA ILE A 32 -9.13 -15.76 -13.43
C ILE A 32 -7.71 -15.38 -13.87
N SER A 33 -6.77 -16.31 -13.76
CA SER A 33 -5.39 -16.13 -14.22
C SER A 33 -5.35 -15.60 -15.64
N PRO A 34 -4.48 -14.63 -15.97
CA PRO A 34 -3.40 -14.03 -15.18
C PRO A 34 -3.81 -12.79 -14.36
N TYR A 35 -5.11 -12.61 -14.05
CA TYR A 35 -5.61 -11.57 -13.13
C TYR A 35 -5.37 -10.12 -13.59
N LEU A 36 -5.27 -9.87 -14.90
CA LEU A 36 -5.07 -8.51 -15.44
C LEU A 36 -6.16 -7.51 -15.03
N ARG A 37 -7.38 -8.01 -14.79
CA ARG A 37 -8.52 -7.17 -14.35
C ARG A 37 -8.79 -7.25 -12.85
N GLY A 38 -7.89 -7.86 -12.09
CA GLY A 38 -7.95 -7.98 -10.64
C GLY A 38 -8.02 -9.43 -10.15
N PRO A 39 -7.58 -9.68 -8.91
CA PRO A 39 -7.46 -11.03 -8.34
C PRO A 39 -8.78 -11.69 -7.92
N TYR A 40 -9.88 -10.94 -7.81
CA TYR A 40 -11.18 -11.46 -7.34
C TYR A 40 -12.26 -11.21 -8.37
N SER A 41 -13.16 -12.18 -8.60
CA SER A 41 -14.19 -12.10 -9.65
C SER A 41 -15.15 -10.91 -9.51
N THR A 42 -15.49 -10.54 -8.27
CA THR A 42 -16.40 -9.41 -7.98
C THR A 42 -15.69 -8.11 -7.63
N MET A 43 -14.37 -8.14 -7.44
CA MET A 43 -13.56 -7.01 -6.93
C MET A 43 -14.30 -6.19 -5.86
N TYR A 44 -14.40 -4.87 -6.07
CA TYR A 44 -14.95 -3.91 -5.12
C TYR A 44 -16.48 -3.83 -5.13
N VAL A 45 -17.16 -4.51 -6.07
CA VAL A 45 -18.64 -4.59 -6.08
C VAL A 45 -19.14 -5.26 -4.81
N ARG A 46 -18.44 -6.31 -4.35
CA ARG A 46 -18.81 -7.05 -3.13
C ARG A 46 -18.07 -6.58 -1.88
N ARG A 47 -16.78 -6.26 -2.01
CA ARG A 47 -15.93 -5.84 -0.88
C ARG A 47 -14.95 -4.76 -1.33
N PRO A 48 -15.09 -3.50 -0.86
CA PRO A 48 -14.11 -2.47 -1.19
C PRO A 48 -12.74 -2.81 -0.60
N TRP A 49 -11.70 -2.12 -1.07
CA TRP A 49 -10.37 -2.26 -0.49
C TRP A 49 -10.38 -1.88 0.99
N THR A 50 -9.40 -2.39 1.74
CA THR A 50 -9.29 -2.10 3.18
C THR A 50 -8.67 -0.72 3.37
N ILE A 51 -9.36 0.16 4.07
CA ILE A 51 -8.75 1.39 4.59
C ILE A 51 -7.77 0.98 5.69
N ARG A 52 -6.47 1.10 5.39
CA ARG A 52 -5.37 0.67 6.26
C ARG A 52 -4.36 1.81 6.39
N GLN A 53 -4.57 2.66 7.39
CA GLN A 53 -3.68 3.79 7.66
C GLN A 53 -2.43 3.27 8.37
N TYR A 54 -1.27 3.67 7.85
CA TYR A 54 0.03 3.44 8.48
C TYR A 54 0.25 4.47 9.58
N ALA A 55 0.42 4.00 10.82
CA ALA A 55 0.57 4.87 11.97
C ALA A 55 1.30 4.19 13.13
N GLY A 56 1.96 4.99 13.94
CA GLY A 56 2.67 4.62 15.16
C GLY A 56 3.53 5.81 15.56
N PHE A 57 3.53 6.15 16.85
CA PHE A 57 4.35 7.22 17.41
C PHE A 57 4.45 7.07 18.92
N SER A 58 5.54 7.58 19.50
CA SER A 58 5.73 7.67 20.94
C SER A 58 5.62 6.31 21.63
N THR A 59 4.71 6.13 22.59
CA THR A 59 4.56 4.86 23.33
C THR A 59 3.47 3.95 22.78
N ALA A 60 3.51 2.68 23.19
CA ALA A 60 2.49 1.69 22.84
C ALA A 60 1.09 2.12 23.28
N GLU A 61 0.95 2.75 24.45
CA GLU A 61 -0.33 3.22 24.97
C GLU A 61 -0.93 4.34 24.11
N GLU A 62 -0.12 5.33 23.74
CA GLU A 62 -0.55 6.46 22.91
C GLU A 62 -0.91 6.01 21.50
N SER A 63 -0.08 5.14 20.91
CA SER A 63 -0.34 4.51 19.63
C SER A 63 -1.63 3.68 19.66
N ASN A 64 -1.85 2.88 20.71
CA ASN A 64 -3.08 2.10 20.87
C ASN A 64 -4.33 2.99 21.00
N ALA A 65 -4.25 4.06 21.80
CA ALA A 65 -5.35 5.04 21.91
C ALA A 65 -5.65 5.70 20.56
N PHE A 66 -4.62 6.01 19.77
CA PHE A 66 -4.78 6.51 18.40
C PHE A 66 -5.43 5.48 17.47
N TYR A 67 -4.99 4.23 17.50
CA TYR A 67 -5.57 3.14 16.71
C TYR A 67 -7.06 2.96 16.98
N ARG A 68 -7.46 2.95 18.25
CA ARG A 68 -8.89 2.83 18.63
C ARG A 68 -9.73 3.99 18.12
N ARG A 69 -9.20 5.23 18.18
CA ARG A 69 -9.88 6.41 17.61
C ARG A 69 -10.08 6.28 16.11
N ASN A 70 -9.06 5.81 15.37
CA ASN A 70 -9.19 5.66 13.93
C ASN A 70 -10.14 4.54 13.54
N LEU A 71 -10.13 3.42 14.28
CA LEU A 71 -11.10 2.33 14.08
C LEU A 71 -12.53 2.83 14.29
N ALA A 72 -12.77 3.61 15.35
CA ALA A 72 -14.07 4.24 15.59
C ALA A 72 -14.46 5.23 14.49
N ALA A 73 -13.47 5.88 13.84
CA ALA A 73 -13.67 6.78 12.71
C ALA A 73 -13.75 6.09 11.33
N GLY A 74 -13.77 4.75 11.28
CA GLY A 74 -14.01 3.98 10.05
C GLY A 74 -12.77 3.36 9.40
N GLN A 75 -11.58 3.44 10.01
CA GLN A 75 -10.44 2.61 9.62
C GLN A 75 -10.81 1.13 9.79
N LYS A 76 -10.39 0.27 8.85
CA LYS A 76 -10.72 -1.17 8.87
C LYS A 76 -9.55 -2.07 9.20
N GLY A 77 -8.32 -1.68 8.83
CA GLY A 77 -7.12 -2.45 9.13
C GLY A 77 -6.07 -1.58 9.81
N LEU A 78 -5.37 -2.13 10.79
CA LEU A 78 -4.21 -1.47 11.43
C LEU A 78 -2.93 -1.71 10.64
N SER A 79 -2.01 -0.76 10.67
CA SER A 79 -0.67 -0.89 10.09
C SER A 79 0.30 -0.10 10.94
N VAL A 80 1.26 -0.79 11.55
CA VAL A 80 2.10 -0.27 12.63
C VAL A 80 3.40 0.29 12.06
N ALA A 81 3.71 1.53 12.40
CA ALA A 81 5.01 2.14 12.17
C ALA A 81 5.87 2.02 13.42
N PHE A 82 7.00 1.32 13.32
CA PHE A 82 7.96 1.18 14.42
C PHE A 82 9.03 2.28 14.38
N ASP A 83 9.60 2.62 15.53
CA ASP A 83 10.71 3.58 15.59
C ASP A 83 12.02 3.01 14.99
N LEU A 84 13.03 3.87 14.82
CA LEU A 84 14.30 3.46 14.19
C LEU A 84 15.12 2.51 15.07
N ALA A 85 14.99 2.62 16.41
CA ALA A 85 15.63 1.71 17.35
C ALA A 85 15.15 0.27 17.13
N THR A 86 13.82 0.08 17.11
CA THR A 86 13.14 -1.19 16.88
C THR A 86 13.48 -1.75 15.50
N HIS A 87 13.45 -0.93 14.45
CA HIS A 87 13.83 -1.36 13.09
C HIS A 87 15.26 -1.93 13.02
N ARG A 88 16.17 -1.41 13.84
CA ARG A 88 17.58 -1.81 13.89
C ARG A 88 17.88 -2.85 14.97
N GLY A 89 16.88 -3.29 15.73
CA GLY A 89 17.00 -4.30 16.77
C GLY A 89 17.71 -3.82 18.05
N TYR A 90 17.60 -2.53 18.36
CA TYR A 90 18.07 -1.98 19.63
C TYR A 90 16.92 -1.84 20.63
N ASP A 91 17.20 -2.20 21.88
CA ASP A 91 16.35 -1.85 23.01
C ASP A 91 16.38 -0.34 23.27
N SER A 92 15.31 0.19 23.86
CA SER A 92 15.13 1.64 24.05
C SER A 92 16.16 2.30 24.99
N ASP A 93 16.81 1.51 25.85
CA ASP A 93 17.86 1.99 26.77
C ASP A 93 19.27 1.96 26.16
N HIS A 94 19.42 1.46 24.91
CA HIS A 94 20.71 1.36 24.25
C HIS A 94 21.30 2.75 23.93
N GLU A 95 22.53 3.01 24.36
CA GLU A 95 23.19 4.34 24.30
C GLU A 95 23.14 5.01 22.91
N ARG A 96 23.24 4.20 21.86
CA ARG A 96 23.27 4.65 20.45
C ARG A 96 21.93 5.14 19.88
N VAL A 97 20.81 4.97 20.59
CA VAL A 97 19.46 5.24 20.04
C VAL A 97 18.61 6.15 20.92
N GLN A 98 19.16 6.77 21.97
CA GLN A 98 18.41 7.64 22.89
C GLN A 98 17.61 8.76 22.18
N GLY A 99 18.09 9.24 21.03
CA GLY A 99 17.40 10.25 20.22
C GLY A 99 16.33 9.70 19.26
N ASP A 100 16.35 8.40 18.99
CA ASP A 100 15.51 7.75 17.97
C ASP A 100 14.24 7.10 18.58
N VAL A 101 14.25 6.83 19.89
CA VAL A 101 13.16 6.14 20.60
C VAL A 101 11.84 6.90 20.49
N GLY A 102 10.82 6.23 19.96
CA GLY A 102 9.45 6.75 19.83
C GLY A 102 9.28 7.96 18.89
N LYS A 103 10.29 8.33 18.09
CA LYS A 103 10.24 9.53 17.23
C LYS A 103 9.62 9.30 15.86
N ALA A 104 9.96 8.19 15.23
CA ALA A 104 9.52 7.85 13.88
C ALA A 104 8.42 6.77 13.86
N GLY A 105 8.07 6.24 15.03
CA GLY A 105 7.14 5.15 15.21
C GLY A 105 6.89 4.89 16.69
N VAL A 106 6.16 3.82 16.97
CA VAL A 106 5.97 3.26 18.32
C VAL A 106 7.19 2.44 18.73
#